data_AF-A0A1E3GPV3-F1
#
_entry.id   AF-A0A1E3GPV3-F1
#
_cell.length_a   1.000
_cell.length_b   1.000
_cell.length_c   1.000
_cell.angle_alpha   90.00
_cell.angle_beta   90.00
_cell.angle_gamma   90.00
#
_symmetry.space_group_name_H-M   'P 1'
#
loop_
_entity.id
_entity.type
_entity.pdbx_description
1 polymer ?
#
loop_
_entity_poly.entity_id
_entity_poly.type
_entity_poly.pdbx_seq_one_letter_code
_entity_poly.pdbx_strand_id
1 'polypeptide(L)'
;MTTAQMNGIFAAANAQIAPYGTGDLKIVVSVVNDKNKIVWSQANANASARSAGANGPIAIASGVIPTGTQLIVVEVQYRYEWLVATGWPGFGGDHGYDFDRVFTERPRLGDTITFSS
;
A
#
# COMPACT_ATOMS: atom_id res chain seq x y z
N MET A 1 1.38 7.79 14.84
CA MET A 1 0.40 7.00 14.07
C MET A 1 0.07 5.76 14.87
N THR A 2 -1.20 5.46 15.11
CA THR A 2 -1.63 4.27 15.86
C THR A 2 -2.19 3.18 14.94
N THR A 3 -2.26 1.94 15.42
CA THR A 3 -2.96 0.86 14.70
C THR A 3 -4.41 1.22 14.38
N ALA A 4 -5.14 1.83 15.32
CA ALA A 4 -6.52 2.24 15.10
C ALA A 4 -6.65 3.30 13.99
N GLN A 5 -5.73 4.27 13.94
CA GLN A 5 -5.70 5.28 12.87
C GLN A 5 -5.43 4.65 11.51
N MET A 6 -4.46 3.73 11.43
CA MET A 6 -4.13 3.04 10.18
C MET A 6 -5.28 2.15 9.70
N ASN A 7 -5.94 1.43 10.62
CA ASN A 7 -7.12 0.63 10.29
C ASN A 7 -8.28 1.51 9.78
N GLY A 8 -8.45 2.72 10.33
CA GLY A 8 -9.41 3.70 9.81
C GLY A 8 -9.11 4.10 8.36
N ILE A 9 -7.83 4.32 8.01
CA ILE A 9 -7.41 4.61 6.64
C ILE A 9 -7.73 3.44 5.71
N PHE A 10 -7.41 2.20 6.11
CA PHE A 10 -7.73 1.02 5.30
C PHE A 10 -9.24 0.80 5.14
N ALA A 11 -10.03 1.07 6.17
CA ALA A 11 -11.48 1.02 6.08
C ALA A 11 -12.03 2.05 5.08
N ALA A 12 -11.50 3.27 5.10
CA ALA A 12 -11.85 4.31 4.14
C ALA A 12 -11.47 3.91 2.70
N ALA A 13 -10.28 3.34 2.51
CA ALA A 13 -9.84 2.85 1.20
C ALA A 13 -10.74 1.71 0.68
N ASN A 14 -11.12 0.77 1.54
CA ASN A 14 -12.09 -0.28 1.19
C ASN A 14 -13.43 0.31 0.76
N ALA A 15 -13.93 1.33 1.45
CA ALA A 15 -15.20 1.98 1.13
C ALA A 15 -15.17 2.69 -0.24
N GLN A 16 -14.01 3.19 -0.69
CA GLN A 16 -13.88 3.83 -2.01
C GLN A 16 -14.04 2.86 -3.18
N ILE A 17 -13.76 1.57 -2.97
CA ILE A 17 -13.87 0.53 -4.00
C ILE A 17 -15.30 -0.03 -4.09
N ALA A 18 -16.19 0.32 -3.15
CA ALA A 18 -17.58 -0.05 -3.23
C ALA A 18 -18.23 0.43 -4.56
N PRO A 19 -19.12 -0.37 -5.18
CA PRO A 19 -19.68 -1.63 -4.69
C PRO A 19 -18.87 -2.89 -5.03
N TYR A 20 -17.64 -2.76 -5.53
CA TYR A 20 -16.82 -3.90 -5.93
C TYR A 20 -16.24 -4.63 -4.72
N GLY A 21 -15.94 -5.93 -4.89
CA GLY A 21 -15.36 -6.75 -3.84
C GLY A 21 -13.99 -6.24 -3.42
N THR A 22 -13.72 -6.23 -2.11
CA THR A 22 -12.46 -5.76 -1.52
C THR A 22 -11.51 -6.91 -1.15
N GLY A 23 -11.90 -8.17 -1.39
CA GLY A 23 -11.10 -9.35 -1.05
C GLY A 23 -9.72 -9.36 -1.71
N ASP A 24 -9.62 -8.80 -2.92
CA ASP A 24 -8.37 -8.71 -3.67
C ASP A 24 -7.62 -7.38 -3.49
N LEU A 25 -8.18 -6.45 -2.70
CA LEU A 25 -7.50 -5.19 -2.39
C LEU A 25 -6.39 -5.45 -1.38
N LYS A 26 -5.15 -5.22 -1.79
CA LYS A 26 -3.95 -5.32 -0.97
C LYS A 26 -3.35 -3.94 -0.82
N ILE A 27 -3.15 -3.51 0.42
CA ILE A 27 -2.52 -2.22 0.73
C ILE A 27 -1.41 -2.46 1.73
N VAL A 28 -0.20 -2.01 1.40
CA VAL A 28 0.93 -1.99 2.32
C VAL A 28 1.44 -0.56 2.44
N VAL A 29 1.42 -0.04 3.66
CA VAL A 29 2.04 1.24 4.00
C VAL A 29 3.36 0.93 4.68
N SER A 30 4.44 1.49 4.16
CA SER A 30 5.78 1.39 4.72
C SER A 30 6.35 2.79 4.94
N VAL A 31 7.09 2.99 6.01
CA VAL A 31 7.94 4.16 6.17
C VAL A 31 9.38 3.72 6.06
N VAL A 32 10.14 4.36 5.18
CA VAL A 32 11.56 4.11 4.98
C VAL A 32 12.40 5.28 5.46
N ASN A 33 13.64 5.01 5.89
CA ASN A 33 14.62 6.05 6.22
C ASN A 33 15.40 6.52 4.98
N ASP A 34 16.33 7.45 5.19
CA ASP A 34 17.25 8.01 4.19
C ASP A 34 18.15 6.99 3.47
N LYS A 35 18.27 5.77 4.00
CA LYS A 35 18.98 4.63 3.39
C LYS A 35 18.03 3.66 2.68
N ASN A 36 16.77 4.07 2.46
CA ASN A 36 15.71 3.24 1.91
C ASN A 36 15.54 1.91 2.67
N LYS A 37 15.59 1.96 4.01
CA LYS A 37 15.32 0.82 4.89
C LYS A 37 14.00 1.02 5.63
N ILE A 38 13.22 -0.05 5.75
CA ILE A 38 11.94 -0.04 6.46
C ILE A 38 12.18 0.33 7.93
N VAL A 39 11.54 1.40 8.38
CA VAL A 39 11.46 1.79 9.79
C VAL A 39 10.29 1.06 10.44
N TRP A 40 9.12 1.14 9.81
CA TRP A 40 7.93 0.38 10.19
C TRP A 40 7.05 0.18 8.95
N SER A 41 6.16 -0.80 9.02
CA SER A 41 5.16 -1.04 8.00
C SER A 41 3.88 -1.57 8.64
N GLN A 42 2.75 -1.28 8.00
CA GLN A 42 1.48 -1.89 8.32
C GLN A 42 0.76 -2.24 7.01
N ALA A 43 0.03 -3.35 7.03
CA ALA A 43 -0.74 -3.82 5.89
C ALA A 43 -2.23 -3.94 6.23
N ASN A 44 -3.08 -3.87 5.22
CA ASN A 44 -4.48 -4.26 5.38
C ASN A 44 -4.61 -5.78 5.52
N ALA A 45 -5.83 -6.26 5.78
CA ALA A 45 -6.08 -7.67 6.08
C ALA A 45 -5.68 -8.67 4.97
N ASN A 46 -5.54 -8.22 3.72
CA ASN A 46 -5.26 -9.08 2.57
C ASN A 46 -3.78 -9.09 2.16
N ALA A 47 -2.91 -8.43 2.93
CA ALA A 47 -1.49 -8.31 2.65
C ALA A 47 -0.64 -8.51 3.92
N SER A 48 0.68 -8.51 3.77
CA SER A 48 1.62 -8.65 4.88
C SER A 48 2.50 -7.42 5.00
N ALA A 49 2.63 -6.91 6.23
CA ALA A 49 3.54 -5.81 6.52
C ALA A 49 5.00 -6.24 6.32
N ARG A 50 5.86 -5.30 5.98
CA ARG A 50 7.31 -5.55 5.87
C ARG A 50 8.00 -5.52 7.21
N SER A 51 9.03 -6.35 7.34
CA SER A 51 9.91 -6.35 8.51
C SER A 51 10.74 -5.07 8.58
N ALA A 52 10.88 -4.52 9.79
CA ALA A 52 11.80 -3.42 10.05
C ALA A 52 13.25 -3.80 9.68
N GLY A 53 14.01 -2.85 9.15
CA GLY A 53 15.39 -3.04 8.67
C GLY A 53 15.52 -3.67 7.28
N ALA A 54 14.44 -4.20 6.70
CA ALA A 54 14.44 -4.71 5.33
C ALA A 54 14.68 -3.57 4.31
N ASN A 55 15.03 -3.94 3.07
CA ASN A 55 15.08 -2.98 1.97
C ASN A 55 13.67 -2.42 1.70
N GLY A 56 13.60 -1.14 1.33
CA GLY A 56 12.38 -0.52 0.87
C GLY A 56 11.82 -1.20 -0.38
N PRO A 57 10.50 -1.10 -0.61
CA PRO A 57 9.82 -1.81 -1.69
C PRO A 57 10.19 -1.36 -3.10
N ILE A 58 10.73 -0.15 -3.23
CA ILE A 58 11.07 0.45 -4.51
C ILE A 58 12.52 0.92 -4.50
N ALA A 59 13.12 0.96 -5.69
CA ALA A 59 14.41 1.59 -5.88
C ALA A 59 14.25 3.12 -5.80
N ILE A 60 15.01 3.75 -4.91
CA ILE A 60 15.04 5.19 -4.74
C ILE A 60 16.47 5.64 -4.96
N ALA A 61 16.69 6.59 -5.88
CA ALA A 61 18.00 7.13 -6.14
C ALA A 61 18.57 7.82 -4.89
N SER A 62 19.88 7.73 -4.70
CA SER A 62 20.56 8.37 -3.58
C SER A 62 20.29 9.88 -3.56
N GLY A 63 19.99 10.43 -2.39
CA GLY A 63 19.74 11.86 -2.21
C GLY A 63 18.29 12.30 -2.46
N VAL A 64 17.41 11.41 -2.95
CA VAL A 64 15.97 11.69 -3.05
C VAL A 64 15.32 11.78 -1.66
N ILE A 65 15.80 10.98 -0.71
CA ILE A 65 15.42 11.09 0.70
C ILE A 65 16.53 11.86 1.41
N PRO A 66 16.28 13.12 1.83
CA PRO A 66 17.27 13.89 2.56
C PRO A 66 17.71 13.17 3.84
N THR A 67 18.97 13.34 4.22
CA THR A 67 19.56 12.72 5.41
C THR A 67 18.74 13.04 6.66
N GLY A 68 18.50 12.01 7.49
CA GLY A 68 17.73 12.15 8.73
C GLY A 68 16.21 12.24 8.54
N THR A 69 15.72 12.17 7.30
CA THR A 69 14.29 12.22 6.99
C THR A 69 13.74 10.85 6.60
N GLN A 70 12.42 10.73 6.57
CA GLN A 70 11.71 9.54 6.18
C GLN A 70 10.81 9.78 4.97
N LEU A 71 10.47 8.69 4.29
CA LEU A 71 9.55 8.67 3.18
C LEU A 71 8.46 7.62 3.44
N ILE A 72 7.22 8.00 3.20
CA ILE A 72 6.07 7.08 3.20
C ILE A 72 6.00 6.45 1.82
N VAL A 73 5.94 5.13 1.76
CA VAL A 73 5.70 4.36 0.54
C VAL A 73 4.43 3.56 0.72
N VAL A 74 3.49 3.74 -0.19
CA VAL A 74 2.21 3.03 -0.18
C VAL A 74 2.14 2.20 -1.45
N GLU A 75 2.02 0.89 -1.30
CA GLU A 75 1.73 -0.02 -2.40
C GLU A 75 0.28 -0.46 -2.33
N VAL A 76 -0.39 -0.36 -3.47
CA VAL A 76 -1.77 -0.78 -3.64
C VAL A 76 -1.84 -1.73 -4.82
N GLN A 77 -2.35 -2.92 -4.58
CA GLN A 77 -2.66 -3.89 -5.61
C GLN A 77 -4.14 -4.24 -5.54
N TYR A 78 -4.80 -4.31 -6.68
CA TYR A 78 -6.21 -4.66 -6.77
C TYR A 78 -6.51 -5.36 -8.08
N ARG A 79 -7.12 -6.55 -8.00
CA ARG A 79 -7.69 -7.22 -9.18
C ARG A 79 -9.16 -6.85 -9.28
N TYR A 80 -9.52 -6.16 -10.35
CA TYR A 80 -10.90 -5.89 -10.70
C TYR A 80 -11.42 -7.01 -11.58
N GLU A 81 -12.42 -7.76 -11.13
CA GLU A 81 -13.12 -8.74 -11.95
C GLU A 81 -14.45 -8.20 -12.47
N TRP A 82 -14.74 -8.44 -13.75
CA TRP A 82 -15.93 -7.88 -14.38
C TRP A 82 -17.14 -8.74 -14.03
N LEU A 83 -18.20 -8.13 -13.47
CA LEU A 83 -19.40 -8.85 -13.01
C LEU A 83 -20.15 -9.61 -14.13
N VAL A 84 -19.99 -9.21 -15.39
CA VAL A 84 -20.67 -9.82 -16.57
C VAL A 84 -19.92 -11.04 -17.12
N ALA A 85 -18.67 -11.25 -16.69
CA ALA A 85 -17.79 -12.23 -17.28
C ALA A 85 -17.83 -13.61 -16.59
N THR A 86 -18.43 -13.70 -15.40
CA THR A 86 -18.63 -14.97 -14.70
C THR A 86 -19.73 -15.81 -15.36
N GLY A 87 -19.35 -16.56 -16.40
CA GLY A 87 -20.18 -17.61 -17.01
C GLY A 87 -20.64 -17.38 -18.44
N TRP A 88 -20.25 -16.28 -19.10
CA TRP A 88 -20.52 -16.11 -20.54
C TRP A 88 -19.31 -16.54 -21.39
N PRO A 89 -19.39 -17.67 -22.12
CA PRO A 89 -18.28 -18.17 -22.96
C PRO A 89 -17.79 -17.23 -24.07
N GLY A 90 -18.45 -16.09 -24.32
CA GLY A 90 -18.07 -15.12 -25.34
C GLY A 90 -16.87 -14.22 -24.97
N PHE A 91 -16.44 -14.18 -23.71
CA PHE A 91 -15.40 -13.24 -23.24
C PHE A 91 -13.98 -13.81 -23.09
N GLY A 92 -13.77 -15.13 -23.27
CA GLY A 92 -12.46 -15.76 -23.05
C GLY A 92 -12.05 -15.78 -21.57
N GLY A 93 -11.27 -16.76 -21.11
CA GLY A 93 -11.08 -17.08 -19.68
C GLY A 93 -10.38 -16.04 -18.79
N ASP A 94 -10.06 -14.85 -19.29
CA ASP A 94 -9.51 -13.74 -18.51
C ASP A 94 -10.59 -12.66 -18.31
N HIS A 95 -11.00 -12.49 -17.06
CA HIS A 95 -12.21 -11.74 -16.69
C HIS A 95 -11.92 -10.56 -15.75
N GLY A 96 -10.78 -9.90 -15.92
CA GLY A 96 -10.37 -8.84 -15.01
C GLY A 96 -9.18 -7.99 -15.45
N TYR A 97 -8.89 -6.96 -14.66
CA TYR A 97 -7.69 -6.14 -14.77
C TYR A 97 -6.97 -6.07 -13.43
N ASP A 98 -5.65 -6.28 -13.46
CA ASP A 98 -4.80 -6.06 -12.29
C ASP A 98 -4.31 -4.61 -12.30
N PHE A 99 -4.55 -3.92 -11.19
CA PHE A 99 -4.03 -2.60 -10.90
C PHE A 99 -2.92 -2.72 -9.86
N ASP A 100 -1.73 -2.22 -10.19
CA ASP A 100 -0.63 -2.06 -9.24
C ASP A 100 -0.20 -0.59 -9.26
N ARG A 101 -0.09 0.01 -8.08
CA ARG A 101 0.41 1.37 -7.95
C ARG A 101 1.21 1.56 -6.68
N VAL A 102 2.33 2.26 -6.83
CA VAL A 102 3.13 2.76 -5.72
C VAL A 102 3.02 4.28 -5.62
N PHE A 103 2.79 4.77 -4.41
CA PHE A 103 2.82 6.18 -4.06
C PHE A 103 3.95 6.45 -3.08
N THR A 104 4.59 7.60 -3.23
CA THR A 104 5.65 8.05 -2.32
C THR A 104 5.35 9.46 -1.85
N GLU A 105 5.33 9.67 -0.53
CA GLU A 105 5.10 11.00 0.04
C GLU A 105 6.06 11.29 1.19
N ARG A 106 6.45 12.56 1.31
CA ARG A 106 7.18 13.03 2.49
C ARG A 106 6.19 13.34 3.62
N PRO A 107 6.52 12.99 4.89
CA PRO A 107 5.73 13.44 6.02
C PRO A 107 5.66 14.97 6.06
N ARG A 108 4.45 15.52 6.26
CA ARG A 108 4.23 16.99 6.25
C ARG A 108 4.48 17.65 7.61
N LEU A 109 4.29 16.91 8.70
CA LEU A 109 4.30 17.43 10.07
C LEU A 109 5.65 17.22 10.78
N GLY A 110 6.68 16.82 10.06
CA GLY A 110 8.03 16.58 10.58
C GLY A 110 8.86 15.72 9.64
N ASP A 111 10.08 15.38 10.05
CA ASP A 111 10.98 14.56 9.23
C ASP A 111 10.82 13.05 9.46
N THR A 112 10.15 12.66 10.55
CA THR A 112 9.95 11.25 10.95
C THR A 112 8.53 10.98 11.42
N ILE A 113 8.07 9.75 11.25
CA ILE A 113 6.79 9.26 11.76
C ILE A 113 7.02 8.08 12.69
N THR A 114 6.54 8.21 13.92
CA THR A 114 6.49 7.10 14.88
C THR A 114 5.18 6.33 14.76
N PHE A 115 5.28 5.01 14.80
CA PHE A 115 4.15 4.11 14.86
C PHE A 115 4.05 3.47 16.24
N SER A 116 2.86 3.50 16.84
CA SER A 116 2.54 2.83 18.10
C SER A 116 1.48 1.76 17.81
N SER A 117 1.84 0.51 18.08
CA SER A 117 0.94 -0.64 17.93
C SER A 117 -0.25 -0.54 18.87
#